data_AF-A0A367LX46-F1
#
_entry.id   AF-A0A367LX46-F1
#
_cell.length_a   1.000
_cell.length_b   1.000
_cell.length_c   1.000
_cell.angle_alpha   90.00
_cell.angle_beta   90.00
_cell.angle_gamma   90.00
#
_symmetry.space_group_name_H-M   'P 1'
#
loop_
_entity.id
_entity.type
_entity.pdbx_description
1 polymer ?
#
loop_
_entity_poly.entity_id
_entity_poly.type
_entity_poly.pdbx_seq_one_letter_code
_entity_poly.pdbx_strand_id
1 'polypeptide(L)'
;EAWFGSAPTQICLADWISLQDDVTYADLAAALDRAWTAQGLSRAPRTVDVVVHSTGALVLRDWLTRHFDPASAPVKRFLMLAPANFGSPLAHKGRSFIGRVLKGWNRFVGQTGTQVLKGLELGSPYSWQLAERDL
;
A
#
# COMPACT_ATOMS: atom_id res chain seq x y z
N GLU A 1 -17.99 -14.72 -21.18
CA GLU A 1 -18.26 -13.44 -20.50
C GLU A 1 -17.02 -12.98 -19.78
N ALA A 2 -16.56 -11.75 -20.02
CA ALA A 2 -15.52 -11.16 -19.19
C ALA A 2 -16.18 -10.77 -17.86
N TRP A 3 -15.76 -11.40 -16.76
CA TRP A 3 -16.31 -11.21 -15.41
C TRP A 3 -16.37 -9.74 -14.94
N PHE A 4 -15.69 -8.83 -15.63
CA PHE A 4 -15.54 -7.41 -15.26
C PHE A 4 -16.12 -6.41 -16.28
N GLY A 5 -16.76 -6.84 -17.37
CA GLY A 5 -17.35 -5.92 -18.38
C GLY A 5 -16.36 -5.07 -19.18
N SER A 6 -15.12 -4.89 -18.70
CA SER A 6 -13.98 -4.26 -19.37
C SER A 6 -12.67 -4.85 -18.84
N ALA A 7 -11.56 -4.58 -19.53
CA ALA A 7 -10.23 -4.87 -19.00
C ALA A 7 -9.95 -4.03 -17.73
N PRO A 8 -9.23 -4.56 -16.73
CA PRO A 8 -8.88 -3.79 -15.54
C PRO A 8 -7.83 -2.72 -15.86
N THR A 9 -8.00 -1.53 -15.29
CA THR A 9 -6.96 -0.50 -15.28
C THR A 9 -5.91 -0.84 -14.23
N GLN A 10 -4.66 -0.99 -14.63
CA GLN A 10 -3.55 -1.23 -13.70
C GLN A 10 -2.97 0.10 -13.19
N ILE A 11 -2.77 0.19 -11.88
CA ILE A 11 -2.07 1.30 -11.23
C ILE A 11 -0.77 0.76 -10.63
N CYS A 12 0.37 1.23 -11.14
CA CYS A 12 1.70 0.92 -10.61
C CYS A 12 2.25 2.17 -9.91
N LEU A 13 2.39 2.12 -8.59
CA LEU A 13 2.75 3.30 -7.78
C LEU A 13 4.25 3.45 -7.52
N ALA A 14 4.95 2.32 -7.48
CA ALA A 14 6.35 2.28 -7.12
C ALA A 14 7.02 1.09 -7.82
N ASP A 15 8.30 1.26 -8.10
CA ASP A 15 9.22 0.21 -8.50
C ASP A 15 10.44 0.25 -7.58
N TRP A 16 11.14 -0.87 -7.46
CA TRP A 16 12.33 -0.98 -6.63
C TRP A 16 13.56 -0.47 -7.37
N ILE A 17 13.64 0.86 -7.52
CA ILE A 17 14.68 1.52 -8.32
C ILE A 17 15.95 1.77 -7.50
N SER A 18 15.83 1.95 -6.18
CA SER A 18 16.97 2.22 -5.30
C SER A 18 16.72 1.76 -3.86
N LEU A 19 17.77 1.80 -3.03
CA LEU A 19 17.69 1.54 -1.58
C LEU A 19 17.27 2.77 -0.77
N GLN A 20 16.89 3.87 -1.41
CA GLN A 20 16.36 5.06 -0.72
C GLN A 20 15.05 4.70 -0.02
N ASP A 21 14.87 5.24 1.18
CA ASP A 21 13.95 4.71 2.21
C ASP A 21 13.13 5.81 2.91
N ASP A 22 13.03 6.93 2.23
CA ASP A 22 12.31 8.12 2.63
C ASP A 22 10.85 8.07 2.18
N VAL A 23 10.48 7.08 1.35
CA VAL A 23 9.11 6.83 0.92
C VAL A 23 8.27 6.32 2.09
N THR A 24 7.20 7.04 2.40
CA THR A 24 6.21 6.70 3.41
C THR A 24 4.90 6.22 2.78
N TYR A 25 3.99 5.70 3.60
CA TYR A 25 2.62 5.42 3.15
C TYR A 25 1.88 6.66 2.68
N ALA A 26 2.18 7.83 3.27
CA ALA A 26 1.60 9.10 2.83
C ALA A 26 2.01 9.43 1.38
N ASP A 27 3.28 9.17 1.03
CA ASP A 27 3.80 9.38 -0.32
C ASP A 27 3.15 8.43 -1.32
N LEU A 28 2.94 7.17 -0.91
CA LEU A 28 2.24 6.18 -1.73
C LEU A 28 0.76 6.53 -1.92
N ALA A 29 0.08 7.04 -0.89
CA ALA A 29 -1.30 7.51 -0.99
C ALA A 29 -1.39 8.73 -1.92
N ALA A 30 -0.46 9.67 -1.84
CA ALA A 30 -0.38 10.81 -2.75
C ALA A 30 -0.07 10.38 -4.19
N ALA A 31 0.80 9.38 -4.37
CA ALA A 31 1.07 8.79 -5.68
C ALA A 31 -0.18 8.11 -6.26
N LEU A 32 -0.96 7.42 -5.42
CA LEU A 32 -2.23 6.83 -5.82
C LEU A 32 -3.23 7.89 -6.28
N ASP A 33 -3.34 9.01 -5.56
CA ASP A 33 -4.23 10.11 -5.95
C ASP A 33 -3.92 10.68 -7.34
N ARG A 34 -2.62 10.87 -7.62
CA ARG A 34 -2.12 11.31 -8.93
C ARG A 34 -2.40 10.27 -10.01
N ALA A 35 -2.10 9.01 -9.75
CA ALA A 35 -2.31 7.92 -10.71
C ALA A 35 -3.81 7.72 -11.01
N TRP A 36 -4.68 7.78 -9.99
CA TRP A 36 -6.13 7.68 -10.14
C TRP A 36 -6.67 8.76 -11.10
N THR A 37 -6.20 9.99 -10.91
CA THR A 37 -6.58 11.13 -11.77
C THR A 37 -6.03 10.98 -13.18
N ALA A 38 -4.77 10.60 -13.33
CA ALA A 38 -4.12 10.43 -14.63
C ALA A 38 -4.78 9.31 -15.47
N GLN A 39 -5.32 8.28 -14.82
CA GLN A 39 -6.06 7.19 -15.45
C GLN A 39 -7.54 7.54 -15.72
N GLY A 40 -8.00 8.75 -15.37
CA GLY A 40 -9.37 9.18 -15.58
C GLY A 40 -10.40 8.37 -14.77
N LEU A 41 -9.98 7.75 -13.66
CA LEU A 41 -10.87 6.91 -12.86
C LEU A 41 -11.88 7.78 -12.12
N SER A 42 -13.14 7.32 -12.10
CA SER A 42 -14.23 8.04 -11.46
C SER A 42 -13.96 8.27 -9.96
N ARG A 43 -14.25 9.49 -9.50
CA ARG A 43 -14.30 9.85 -8.07
C ARG A 43 -15.73 9.93 -7.54
N ALA A 44 -16.73 9.62 -8.37
CA ALA A 44 -18.11 9.61 -7.93
C ALA A 44 -18.36 8.44 -6.96
N PRO A 45 -19.25 8.60 -5.97
CA PRO A 45 -19.45 7.60 -4.93
C PRO A 45 -19.81 6.22 -5.49
N ARG A 46 -19.16 5.17 -4.99
CA ARG A 46 -19.49 3.75 -5.28
C ARG A 46 -19.53 3.42 -6.78
N THR A 47 -18.57 3.94 -7.54
CA THR A 47 -18.46 3.71 -8.99
C THR A 47 -17.31 2.81 -9.41
N VAL A 48 -16.34 2.53 -8.54
CA VAL A 48 -15.14 1.75 -8.87
C VAL A 48 -15.01 0.50 -7.99
N ASP A 49 -14.73 -0.65 -8.60
CA ASP A 49 -14.33 -1.86 -7.88
C ASP A 49 -12.80 -1.96 -7.89
N VAL A 50 -12.18 -2.23 -6.74
CA VAL A 50 -10.73 -2.25 -6.59
C VAL A 50 -10.26 -3.61 -6.10
N VAL A 51 -9.23 -4.14 -6.75
CA VAL A 51 -8.48 -5.32 -6.31
C VAL A 51 -7.09 -4.87 -5.88
N VAL A 52 -6.68 -5.20 -4.67
CA VAL A 52 -5.33 -4.93 -4.17
C VAL A 52 -4.65 -6.21 -3.70
N HIS A 53 -3.32 -6.17 -3.63
CA HIS A 53 -2.51 -7.24 -3.04
C HIS A 53 -1.59 -6.68 -1.96
N SER A 54 -1.37 -7.44 -0.89
CA SER A 54 -0.36 -7.15 0.15
C SER A 54 -0.49 -5.71 0.70
N THR A 55 0.59 -4.94 0.67
CA THR A 55 0.68 -3.54 1.13
C THR A 55 -0.31 -2.60 0.43
N GLY A 56 -0.80 -2.95 -0.77
CA GLY A 56 -1.79 -2.15 -1.49
C GLY A 56 -3.09 -1.92 -0.70
N ALA A 57 -3.42 -2.82 0.24
CA ALA A 57 -4.55 -2.62 1.15
C ALA A 57 -4.35 -1.41 2.07
N LEU A 58 -3.16 -1.27 2.66
CA LEU A 58 -2.85 -0.13 3.54
C LEU A 58 -2.78 1.18 2.75
N VAL A 59 -2.25 1.15 1.53
CA VAL A 59 -2.17 2.34 0.67
C VAL A 59 -3.57 2.82 0.24
N LEU A 60 -4.44 1.91 -0.21
CA LEU A 60 -5.80 2.29 -0.62
C LEU A 60 -6.61 2.80 0.58
N ARG A 61 -6.52 2.15 1.74
CA ARG A 61 -7.20 2.58 2.97
C ARG A 61 -6.74 3.98 3.41
N ASP A 62 -5.42 4.24 3.40
CA ASP A 62 -4.89 5.56 3.76
C ASP A 62 -5.30 6.64 2.75
N TRP A 63 -5.31 6.32 1.45
CA TRP A 63 -5.83 7.24 0.44
C TRP A 63 -7.32 7.55 0.65
N LEU A 64 -8.16 6.53 0.87
CA LEU A 64 -9.60 6.73 1.11
C LEU A 64 -9.85 7.64 2.32
N THR A 65 -9.18 7.38 3.45
CA THR A 65 -9.33 8.16 4.69
C THR A 65 -8.73 9.57 4.63
N ARG A 66 -7.92 9.89 3.60
CA ARG A 66 -7.38 11.25 3.38
C ARG A 66 -8.24 12.10 2.48
N HIS A 67 -8.93 11.47 1.52
CA HIS A 67 -9.53 12.18 0.39
C HIS A 67 -11.05 12.09 0.35
N PHE A 68 -11.68 11.20 1.13
CA PHE A 68 -13.11 10.98 1.07
C PHE A 68 -13.72 10.75 2.44
N ASP A 69 -14.94 11.23 2.60
CA ASP A 69 -15.84 10.75 3.65
C ASP A 69 -16.35 9.35 3.28
N PRO A 70 -16.71 8.49 4.24
CA PRO A 70 -17.22 7.15 3.95
C PRO A 70 -18.43 7.13 2.98
N ALA A 71 -19.27 8.17 3.01
CA ALA A 71 -20.43 8.30 2.12
C ALA A 71 -20.05 8.69 0.68
N SER A 72 -18.94 9.41 0.50
CA SER A 72 -18.49 9.92 -0.81
C SER A 72 -17.41 9.06 -1.48
N ALA A 73 -16.87 8.07 -0.77
CA ALA A 73 -15.82 7.18 -1.26
C ALA A 73 -16.19 6.53 -2.62
N PRO A 74 -15.28 6.56 -3.62
CA PRO A 74 -15.57 6.08 -4.97
C PRO A 74 -15.60 4.55 -5.04
N VAL A 75 -14.99 3.87 -4.07
CA VAL A 75 -14.86 2.41 -4.05
C VAL A 75 -16.17 1.76 -3.65
N LYS A 76 -16.74 0.96 -4.54
CA LYS A 76 -17.94 0.15 -4.32
C LYS A 76 -17.60 -1.21 -3.73
N ARG A 77 -16.68 -1.94 -4.36
CA ARG A 77 -16.18 -3.23 -3.89
C ARG A 77 -14.68 -3.15 -3.69
N PHE A 78 -14.21 -3.69 -2.58
CA PHE A 78 -12.80 -3.69 -2.21
C PHE A 78 -12.34 -5.13 -1.95
N LEU A 79 -11.75 -5.77 -2.97
CA LEU A 79 -11.18 -7.10 -2.87
C LEU A 79 -9.71 -7.00 -2.47
N MET A 80 -9.36 -7.65 -1.37
CA MET A 80 -8.00 -7.69 -0.86
C MET A 80 -7.42 -9.10 -0.95
N LEU A 81 -6.29 -9.23 -1.65
CA LEU A 81 -5.54 -10.49 -1.75
C LEU A 81 -4.35 -10.42 -0.81
N ALA A 82 -4.34 -11.29 0.21
CA ALA A 82 -3.31 -11.33 1.26
C ALA A 82 -3.00 -9.94 1.87
N PRO A 83 -4.01 -9.18 2.37
CA PRO A 83 -3.81 -7.82 2.87
C PRO A 83 -2.91 -7.78 4.11
N ALA A 84 -2.08 -6.73 4.18
CA ALA A 84 -1.27 -6.44 5.36
C ALA A 84 -2.00 -5.60 6.42
N ASN A 85 -3.31 -5.79 6.62
CA ASN A 85 -4.14 -4.92 7.47
C ASN A 85 -3.66 -4.82 8.93
N PHE A 86 -3.04 -5.87 9.45
CA PHE A 86 -2.50 -5.94 10.81
C PHE A 86 -0.97 -6.00 10.83
N GLY A 87 -0.33 -5.70 9.69
CA GLY A 87 1.07 -6.01 9.44
C GLY A 87 1.29 -7.46 9.00
N SER A 88 2.55 -7.84 8.88
CA SER A 88 3.00 -9.16 8.44
C SER A 88 4.07 -9.70 9.40
N PRO A 89 3.94 -10.96 9.87
CA PRO A 89 4.99 -11.63 10.65
C PRO A 89 6.32 -11.71 9.87
N LEU A 90 6.26 -11.59 8.54
CA LEU A 90 7.43 -11.60 7.68
C LEU A 90 8.26 -10.31 7.80
N ALA A 91 7.71 -9.20 8.32
CA ALA A 91 8.48 -7.99 8.58
C ALA A 91 9.59 -8.22 9.62
N HIS A 92 9.31 -9.03 10.65
CA HIS A 92 10.33 -9.47 11.62
C HIS A 92 11.41 -10.35 10.96
N LYS A 93 11.03 -11.26 10.04
CA LYS A 93 12.00 -12.08 9.30
C LYS A 93 12.71 -11.32 8.19
N GLY A 94 12.12 -10.28 7.61
CA GLY A 94 12.70 -9.41 6.60
C GLY A 94 13.90 -8.64 7.16
N ARG A 95 13.80 -8.17 8.41
CA ARG A 95 14.94 -7.63 9.16
C ARG A 95 16.05 -8.67 9.34
N SER A 96 15.71 -9.93 9.62
CA SER A 96 16.68 -11.04 9.70
C SER A 96 17.22 -11.48 8.33
N PHE A 97 16.48 -11.29 7.24
CA PHE A 97 16.90 -11.56 5.87
C PHE A 97 17.88 -10.49 5.38
N ILE A 98 17.56 -9.22 5.63
CA ILE A 98 18.49 -8.09 5.48
C ILE A 98 19.76 -8.34 6.32
N GLY A 99 19.61 -8.77 7.58
CA GLY A 99 20.75 -9.15 8.43
C GLY A 99 21.60 -10.32 7.89
N ARG A 100 20.99 -11.27 7.16
CA ARG A 100 21.68 -12.40 6.53
C ARG A 100 22.38 -12.01 5.23
N VAL A 101 21.76 -11.14 4.43
CA VAL A 101 22.35 -10.55 3.23
C VAL A 101 23.51 -9.62 3.60
N LEU A 102 23.36 -8.81 4.65
CA LEU A 102 24.41 -7.96 5.22
C LEU A 102 25.62 -8.75 5.73
N LYS A 103 25.40 -9.93 6.34
CA LYS A 103 26.51 -10.81 6.80
C LYS A 103 27.22 -11.55 5.66
N GLY A 104 26.60 -11.67 4.48
CA GLY A 104 27.13 -12.43 3.34
C GLY A 104 27.87 -11.58 2.29
N TRP A 105 27.49 -10.32 2.12
CA TRP A 105 28.13 -9.40 1.17
C TRP A 105 28.41 -8.06 1.82
N ASN A 106 29.69 -7.80 2.08
CA ASN A 106 30.23 -6.61 2.75
C ASN A 106 30.13 -5.31 1.91
N ARG A 107 29.06 -5.14 1.11
CA ARG A 107 28.92 -4.04 0.13
C ARG A 107 27.53 -3.35 0.12
N PHE A 108 26.57 -3.81 0.91
CA PHE A 108 25.21 -3.23 0.94
C PHE A 108 24.91 -2.55 2.28
N VAL A 109 25.70 -1.52 2.63
CA VAL A 109 25.44 -0.69 3.81
C VAL A 109 24.54 0.48 3.38
N GLY A 110 23.24 0.21 3.24
CA GLY A 110 22.22 1.23 2.97
C GLY A 110 20.92 0.82 3.68
N GLN A 111 20.38 1.70 4.52
CA GLN A 111 19.16 1.44 5.28
C GLN A 111 18.02 1.13 4.31
N THR A 112 17.53 -0.11 4.34
CA THR A 112 16.65 -0.64 3.29
C THR A 112 15.19 -0.60 3.75
N GLY A 113 14.32 0.17 3.08
CA GLY A 113 12.86 0.06 3.16
C GLY A 113 12.21 0.22 4.55
N THR A 114 12.94 0.70 5.55
CA THR A 114 12.56 0.84 6.94
C THR A 114 11.21 1.50 7.14
N GLN A 115 10.81 2.55 6.41
CA GLN A 115 9.55 3.24 6.75
C GLN A 115 8.30 2.44 6.36
N VAL A 116 8.24 1.94 5.14
CA VAL A 116 7.15 1.05 4.70
C VAL A 116 7.23 -0.29 5.46
N LEU A 117 8.43 -0.86 5.64
CA LEU A 117 8.61 -2.12 6.38
C LEU A 117 8.24 -1.99 7.88
N LYS A 118 8.51 -0.84 8.52
CA LYS A 118 8.06 -0.54 9.89
C LYS A 118 6.54 -0.55 9.97
N GLY A 119 5.83 0.03 9.00
CA GLY A 119 4.37 -0.03 8.98
C GLY A 119 3.83 -1.44 8.73
N LEU A 120 4.62 -2.34 8.13
CA LEU A 120 4.30 -3.76 8.01
C LEU A 120 4.66 -4.58 9.25
N GLU A 121 5.31 -4.03 10.28
CA GLU A 121 5.46 -4.75 11.55
C GLU A 121 4.09 -5.09 12.13
N LEU A 122 3.97 -6.28 12.73
CA LEU A 122 2.69 -6.74 13.28
C LEU A 122 2.21 -5.78 14.36
N GLY A 123 1.03 -5.19 14.18
CA GLY A 123 0.51 -4.18 15.11
C GLY A 123 1.30 -2.88 15.13
N SER A 124 1.93 -2.50 14.00
CA SER A 124 2.67 -1.24 13.91
C SER A 124 1.79 -0.04 14.29
N PRO A 125 2.36 1.03 14.89
CA PRO A 125 1.60 2.25 15.21
C PRO A 125 0.86 2.81 14.00
N TYR A 126 1.45 2.72 12.81
CA TYR A 126 0.83 3.14 11.57
C TYR A 126 -0.45 2.33 11.25
N SER A 127 -0.37 0.99 11.27
CA SER A 127 -1.53 0.14 10.97
C SER A 127 -2.67 0.32 11.99
N TRP A 128 -2.31 0.56 13.25
CA TRP A 128 -3.27 0.87 14.31
C TRP A 128 -3.97 2.21 14.08
N GLN A 129 -3.20 3.29 13.87
CA GLN A 129 -3.76 4.63 13.60
C GLN A 129 -4.63 4.65 12.34
N LEU A 130 -4.24 3.90 11.31
CA LEU A 130 -5.05 3.77 10.10
C LEU A 130 -6.37 3.05 10.40
N ALA A 131 -6.35 2.00 11.22
CA ALA A 131 -7.57 1.32 11.65
C ALA A 131 -8.49 2.24 12.45
N GLU A 132 -7.96 3.11 13.32
CA GLU A 132 -8.77 4.09 14.05
C GLU A 132 -9.40 5.14 13.12
N ARG A 133 -8.75 5.46 11.99
CA ARG A 133 -9.25 6.44 11.01
C ARG A 133 -10.31 5.89 10.07
N ASP A 134 -10.40 4.57 9.89
CA ASP A 134 -11.38 3.94 8.99
C ASP A 134 -12.48 3.11 9.68
N LEU A 135 -12.67 3.35 10.99
CA LEU A 135 -13.89 3.02 11.73
C LEU A 135 -15.05 3.96 11.36
#